data_AF-A0A6B3I8I3-F1
#
_entry.id   AF-A0A6B3I8I3-F1
#
_cell.length_a   1.000
_cell.length_b   1.000
_cell.length_c   1.000
_cell.angle_alpha   90.00
_cell.angle_beta   90.00
_cell.angle_gamma   90.00
#
_symmetry.space_group_name_H-M   'P 1'
#
loop_
_entity.id
_entity.type
_entity.pdbx_description
1 polymer ?
#
loop_
_entity_poly.entity_id
_entity_poly.type
_entity_poly.pdbx_seq_one_letter_code
_entity_poly.pdbx_strand_id
1 'polypeptide(L)' 'LVIAHGSRDPRHAATVHALTGRVRAQRPGLRVETAFLEFNAPSVPRVLERLAAEGAAEVVALPLLLTR' A
#
# COMPACT_ATOMS: atom_id res chain seq x y z
N LEU A 1 -3.44 4.59 2.80
CA LEU A 1 -3.27 3.17 2.44
C LEU A 1 -3.33 3.02 0.93
N VAL A 2 -2.21 2.70 0.30
CA VAL A 2 -2.13 2.40 -1.13
C VAL A 2 -2.52 0.94 -1.35
N ILE A 3 -3.54 0.71 -2.17
CA ILE A 3 -4.11 -0.61 -2.43
C ILE A 3 -3.82 -1.00 -3.88
N ALA A 4 -2.94 -1.96 -4.08
CA ALA A 4 -2.68 -2.55 -5.39
C ALA A 4 -3.47 -3.86 -5.53
N HIS A 5 -3.76 -4.27 -6.78
CA HIS A 5 -4.38 -5.57 -7.00
C HIS A 5 -3.46 -6.72 -6.56
N GLY A 6 -2.16 -6.60 -6.84
CA GLY A 6 -1.17 -7.65 -6.64
C GLY A 6 -1.03 -8.55 -7.87
N SER A 7 0.06 -9.32 -7.92
CA SER A 7 0.40 -10.19 -9.03
C SER A 7 1.38 -11.28 -8.62
N ARG A 8 1.37 -12.39 -9.38
CA ARG A 8 2.42 -13.40 -9.33
C ARG A 8 3.74 -12.94 -9.97
N ASP A 9 3.70 -11.90 -10.81
CA ASP A 9 4.91 -11.31 -11.37
C ASP A 9 5.62 -10.45 -10.29
N PRO A 10 6.85 -10.80 -9.87
CA PRO A 10 7.57 -10.06 -8.83
C PRO A 10 7.84 -8.59 -9.20
N ARG A 11 7.86 -8.25 -10.50
CA ARG A 11 8.06 -6.87 -10.97
C ARG A 11 6.89 -5.96 -10.58
N HIS A 12 5.68 -6.51 -10.42
CA HIS A 12 4.51 -5.76 -9.99
C HIS A 12 4.72 -5.21 -8.58
N ALA A 13 4.99 -6.08 -7.61
CA ALA A 13 5.22 -5.69 -6.23
C ALA A 13 6.43 -4.75 -6.11
N ALA A 14 7.51 -5.03 -6.83
CA ALA A 14 8.68 -4.15 -6.88
C ALA A 14 8.33 -2.73 -7.36
N THR A 15 7.50 -2.60 -8.40
CA THR A 15 7.05 -1.30 -8.92
C THR A 15 6.18 -0.56 -7.91
N VAL A 16 5.23 -1.24 -7.27
CA VAL A 16 4.36 -0.65 -6.23
C VAL A 16 5.20 -0.16 -5.05
N HIS A 17 6.18 -0.96 -4.59
CA HIS A 17 7.08 -0.56 -3.51
C HIS A 17 7.96 0.63 -3.91
N ALA A 18 8.48 0.67 -5.13
CA ALA A 18 9.26 1.80 -5.62
C ALA A 18 8.43 3.10 -5.66
N LEU A 19 7.19 3.04 -6.16
CA LEU A 19 6.28 4.19 -6.20
C LEU A 19 5.95 4.69 -4.79
N THR A 20 5.55 3.80 -3.88
CA THR A 20 5.24 4.20 -2.50
C THR A 20 6.47 4.69 -1.73
N GLY A 21 7.66 4.14 -2.01
CA GLY A 21 8.93 4.65 -1.50
C GLY A 21 9.19 6.10 -1.92
N ARG A 22 8.95 6.44 -3.19
CA ARG A 22 9.07 7.83 -3.69
C ARG A 22 8.09 8.78 -3.00
N VAL A 23 6.84 8.35 -2.78
CA VAL A 23 5.86 9.18 -2.06
C VAL A 23 6.32 9.46 -0.62
N ARG A 24 6.81 8.43 0.10
CA ARG A 24 7.35 8.60 1.46
C ARG A 24 8.53 9.58 1.49
N ALA A 25 9.45 9.48 0.54
CA ALA A 25 10.59 10.38 0.44
C ALA A 25 10.17 11.84 0.18
N GLN A 26 9.14 12.07 -0.65
CA GLN A 26 8.62 13.40 -0.94
C GLN A 26 7.75 13.97 0.19
N ARG A 27 7.19 13.11 1.05
CA ARG A 27 6.25 13.47 2.12
C ARG A 27 6.63 12.76 3.42
N PRO A 28 7.74 13.12 4.07
CA PRO A 28 8.27 12.38 5.23
C PRO A 28 7.35 12.38 6.45
N GLY A 29 6.47 13.39 6.60
CA GLY A 29 5.46 13.43 7.67
C GLY A 29 4.19 12.63 7.37
N LEU A 30 4.02 12.10 6.16
CA LEU A 30 2.85 11.32 5.78
C LEU A 30 3.13 9.83 5.96
N ARG A 31 2.32 9.18 6.80
CA ARG A 31 2.34 7.72 6.91
C ARG A 31 1.74 7.10 5.65
N VAL A 32 2.58 6.41 4.88
CA VAL A 32 2.17 5.65 3.70
C VAL A 32 2.34 4.17 3.96
N GLU A 33 1.27 3.41 3.74
CA GLU A 33 1.24 1.95 3.84
C GLU A 33 0.82 1.36 2.50
N THR A 34 1.28 0.14 2.21
CA THR A 34 0.95 -0.60 0.99
C THR A 34 0.25 -1.89 1.38
N ALA A 35 -0.84 -2.21 0.68
CA ALA A 35 -1.53 -3.48 0.78
C ALA A 35 -1.94 -4.00 -0.60
N PHE A 36 -2.19 -5.30 -0.67
CA PHE A 36 -2.59 -5.99 -1.89
C PHE A 36 -3.94 -6.70 -1.71
N LEU A 37 -4.69 -6.81 -2.80
CA LEU A 37 -5.94 -7.56 -2.82
C LEU A 37 -5.68 -9.07 -2.97
N GLU A 38 -4.72 -9.44 -3.83
CA GLU A 38 -4.37 -10.82 -4.15
C GLU A 38 -2.85 -11.00 -4.35
N PHE A 39 -2.39 -12.26 -4.34
CA PHE A 39 -1.03 -12.74 -4.67
C PHE A 39 0.17 -12.22 -3.86
N ASN A 40 0.09 -11.05 -3.25
CA ASN A 40 1.17 -10.44 -2.49
C ASN A 40 0.70 -10.10 -1.07
N ALA A 41 1.66 -9.94 -0.17
CA ALA A 41 1.44 -9.53 1.21
C ALA A 41 2.05 -8.13 1.45
N PRO A 42 1.52 -7.36 2.41
CA PRO A 42 0.39 -7.68 3.29
C PRO A 42 -0.98 -7.45 2.60
N SER A 43 -2.02 -8.16 3.07
CA SER A 43 -3.40 -7.95 2.61
C SER A 43 -4.01 -6.68 3.21
N VAL A 44 -5.06 -6.14 2.56
CA VAL A 44 -5.78 -4.95 3.04
C VAL A 44 -6.29 -5.10 4.48
N PRO A 45 -6.99 -6.20 4.87
CA PRO A 45 -7.44 -6.38 6.25
C PRO A 45 -6.28 -6.38 7.25
N ARG A 46 -5.18 -7.07 6.92
CA ARG A 46 -4.00 -7.17 7.80
C ARG A 46 -3.37 -5.80 8.08
N VAL A 47 -3.32 -4.92 7.08
CA VAL A 47 -2.78 -3.56 7.26
C VAL A 47 -3.75 -2.69 8.04
N LEU A 48 -5.06 -2.78 7.77
CA LEU A 48 -6.07 -2.02 8.52
C LEU A 48 -6.13 -2.42 9.99
N GLU A 49 -6.10 -3.71 10.31
CA GLU A 49 -6.01 -4.22 11.70
C GLU A 49 -4.80 -3.63 12.44
N ARG A 50 -3.63 -3.65 11.79
CA ARG A 50 -2.42 -3.08 12.35
C ARG A 50 -2.57 -1.57 12.57
N LEU A 51 -3.09 -0.84 11.58
CA LEU A 51 -3.32 0.60 11.68
C LEU A 51 -4.27 0.96 12.83
N ALA A 52 -5.36 0.20 12.97
CA ALA A 52 -6.31 0.38 14.07
C ALA A 52 -5.66 0.10 15.43
N ALA A 53 -4.87 -0.98 15.55
CA ALA A 53 -4.15 -1.32 16.77
C ALA A 53 -3.10 -0.25 17.15
N GLU A 54 -2.56 0.47 16.17
CA GLU A 54 -1.64 1.59 16.37
C GLU A 54 -2.33 2.94 16.57
N GLY A 55 -3.67 2.96 16.68
CA GLY A 55 -4.45 4.16 17.00
C GLY A 55 -4.84 5.04 15.82
N ALA A 56 -4.73 4.55 14.58
CA ALA A 56 -5.22 5.29 13.42
C ALA A 56 -6.76 5.39 13.46
N ALA A 57 -7.29 6.59 13.68
CA ALA A 57 -8.73 6.86 13.66
C ALA A 57 -9.28 6.95 12.23
N GLU A 58 -8.47 7.40 11.28
CA GLU A 58 -8.85 7.59 9.88
C GLU A 58 -7.76 7.10 8.93
N VAL A 59 -8.17 6.52 7.80
CA VAL A 59 -7.27 6.04 6.75
C VAL A 59 -7.86 6.39 5.39
N VAL A 60 -7.09 7.09 4.56
CA VAL A 60 -7.43 7.30 3.15
C VAL A 60 -7.06 6.05 2.35
N ALA A 61 -8.04 5.39 1.74
CA ALA A 61 -7.82 4.29 0.81
C ALA A 61 -7.57 4.84 -0.61
N LEU A 62 -6.41 4.52 -1.19
CA LEU A 62 -6.00 4.96 -2.52
C LEU A 62 -5.78 3.73 -3.41
N PRO A 63 -6.71 3.43 -4.34
CA PRO A 63 -6.50 2.41 -5.35
C PRO A 63 -5.33 2.80 -6.26
N LEU A 64 -4.33 1.92 -6.39
CA LEU A 64 -3.23 2.06 -7.34
C LEU A 64 -3.53 1.21 -8.58
N LEU A 65 -4.24 1.80 -9.52
CA LEU A 65 -4.54 1.22 -10.82
C LEU A 65 -3.61 1.85 -11.85
N LEU A 66 -2.69 1.04 -12.40
CA LEU A 66 -1.86 1.45 -13.52
C LEU A 66 -2.56 0.99 -14.80
N THR A 67 -3.22 1.91 -15.47
CA THR A 67 -3.70 1.71 -16.84
C THR A 67 -2.62 2.15 -17.82
N ARG A 68 -2.67 1.64 -19.05
CA ARG A 68 -1.87 2.18 -20.15
C ARG A 68 -2.45 3.52 -20.62
#